data_AF-A0A6C0HRS1-F1
#
_entry.id   AF-A0A6C0HRS1-F1
#
_cell.length_a   1.000
_cell.length_b   1.000
_cell.length_c   1.000
_cell.angle_alpha   90.00
_cell.angle_beta   90.00
_cell.angle_gamma   90.00
#
_symmetry.space_group_name_H-M   'P 1'
#
loop_
_entity.id
_entity.type
_entity.pdbx_description
1 polymer ?
#
loop_
_entity_poly.entity_id
_entity_poly.type
_entity_poly.pdbx_seq_one_letter_code
_entity_poly.pdbx_strand_id
1 'polypeptide(L)'
;MSNVFTQLINDSKFEFNNIATPQSIISLNCHSIQTGIGDILFASTLVRNKLIKTPLFINIRVYTDNPYQLTDTYNSFCFKIKLLERLFDSQEITFYSHSDMYYSDWPKHLKSITNFSALNKSFDLTNLIPDDYIIFHTKCRFTSDFNYEGLKHNMKIFCKNFKTNNTIIILGERQMPSNYETTVHKITTIYEELLELNNNNNRVLDLSIDNVYDNLNFENFCKDMSIIHNAKTNILVGHGGQFCNSILFGKNAISYLTEGILGGFPLDIYELEKNDKYIFFDLFKFFNKIKEDCSFCEE
;
A
#
# COMPACT_ATOMS: atom_id res chain seq x y z
N MET A 1 -22.28 -19.27 1.01
CA MET A 1 -21.26 -18.22 1.26
C MET A 1 -21.60 -16.86 0.63
N SER A 2 -22.18 -16.77 -0.58
CA SER A 2 -22.51 -15.45 -1.19
C SER A 2 -23.49 -14.58 -0.39
N ASN A 3 -24.35 -15.20 0.44
CA ASN A 3 -25.37 -14.48 1.22
C ASN A 3 -24.75 -13.55 2.29
N VAL A 4 -23.60 -13.91 2.87
CA VAL A 4 -22.97 -13.11 3.93
C VAL A 4 -22.36 -11.82 3.39
N PHE A 5 -21.65 -11.87 2.27
CA PHE A 5 -21.08 -10.65 1.65
C PHE A 5 -22.17 -9.73 1.10
N THR A 6 -23.23 -10.30 0.52
CA THR A 6 -24.38 -9.52 0.07
C THR A 6 -25.06 -8.82 1.25
N GLN A 7 -25.21 -9.51 2.39
CA GLN A 7 -25.74 -8.90 3.61
C GLN A 7 -24.87 -7.73 4.07
N LEU A 8 -23.55 -7.89 4.13
CA LEU A 8 -22.63 -6.80 4.49
C LEU A 8 -22.72 -5.59 3.55
N ILE A 9 -22.97 -5.81 2.25
CA ILE A 9 -23.19 -4.72 1.30
C ILE A 9 -24.52 -4.03 1.61
N ASN A 10 -25.59 -4.79 1.83
CA ASN A 10 -26.91 -4.24 2.15
C ASN A 10 -26.93 -3.47 3.49
N ASP A 11 -26.06 -3.85 4.43
CA ASP A 11 -25.87 -3.16 5.71
C ASP A 11 -24.95 -1.92 5.58
N SER A 12 -24.24 -1.79 4.44
CA SER A 12 -23.41 -0.63 4.10
C SER A 12 -24.22 0.45 3.37
N LYS A 13 -23.57 1.57 3.03
CA LYS A 13 -24.20 2.64 2.22
C LYS A 13 -24.18 2.40 0.69
N PHE A 14 -23.68 1.27 0.21
CA PHE A 14 -23.46 1.02 -1.22
C PHE A 14 -24.52 0.10 -1.84
N GLU A 15 -24.70 0.24 -3.15
CA GLU A 15 -25.66 -0.57 -3.91
C GLU A 15 -25.08 -1.93 -4.32
N PHE A 16 -25.92 -2.98 -4.29
CA PHE A 16 -25.66 -4.25 -4.96
C PHE A 16 -26.53 -4.41 -6.21
N ASN A 17 -25.91 -4.45 -7.40
CA ASN A 17 -26.57 -4.64 -8.68
C ASN A 17 -26.12 -5.95 -9.36
N ASN A 18 -26.94 -6.99 -9.24
CA ASN A 18 -26.61 -8.32 -9.75
C ASN A 18 -26.83 -8.50 -11.26
N ILE A 19 -27.23 -7.43 -11.98
CA ILE A 19 -27.47 -7.45 -13.43
C ILE A 19 -26.25 -6.90 -14.18
N ALA A 20 -25.37 -6.15 -13.50
CA ALA A 20 -24.19 -5.57 -14.11
C ALA A 20 -23.23 -6.64 -14.66
N THR A 21 -22.76 -6.41 -15.89
CA THR A 21 -21.73 -7.19 -16.60
C THR A 21 -20.57 -6.29 -17.01
N PRO A 22 -19.37 -6.84 -17.29
CA PRO A 22 -18.26 -6.05 -17.83
C PRO A 22 -18.65 -5.21 -19.06
N GLN A 23 -19.44 -5.78 -19.98
CA GLN A 23 -19.93 -5.06 -21.16
C GLN A 23 -20.84 -3.88 -20.80
N SER A 24 -21.70 -4.02 -19.79
CA SER A 24 -22.54 -2.92 -19.32
C SER A 24 -21.73 -1.83 -18.60
N ILE A 25 -20.68 -2.19 -17.88
CA ILE A 25 -19.78 -1.24 -17.20
C ILE A 25 -19.04 -0.40 -18.25
N ILE A 26 -18.51 -1.06 -19.29
CA ILE A 26 -17.85 -0.41 -20.43
C ILE A 26 -18.80 0.53 -21.16
N SER A 27 -20.04 0.11 -21.43
CA SER A 27 -21.02 0.94 -22.16
C SER A 27 -21.43 2.20 -21.38
N LEU A 28 -21.34 2.17 -20.05
CA LEU A 28 -21.55 3.33 -19.18
C LEU A 28 -20.30 4.23 -19.05
N ASN A 29 -19.19 3.84 -19.68
CA ASN A 29 -17.86 4.44 -19.53
C ASN A 29 -17.45 4.53 -18.05
N CYS A 30 -17.71 3.45 -17.31
CA CYS A 30 -17.32 3.28 -15.91
C CYS A 30 -16.23 2.21 -15.81
N HIS A 31 -15.72 2.01 -14.59
CA HIS A 31 -14.56 1.13 -14.37
C HIS A 31 -14.90 0.04 -13.36
N SER A 32 -14.37 -1.15 -13.60
CA SER A 32 -14.29 -2.20 -12.58
C SER A 32 -12.94 -2.12 -11.90
N ILE A 33 -12.91 -2.18 -10.57
CA ILE A 33 -11.68 -2.12 -9.79
C ILE A 33 -11.44 -3.44 -9.05
N GLN A 34 -10.16 -3.78 -8.88
CA GLN A 34 -9.75 -4.85 -7.98
C GLN A 34 -9.87 -4.40 -6.53
N THR A 35 -9.84 -5.35 -5.60
CA THR A 35 -10.15 -5.10 -4.20
C THR A 35 -8.93 -5.16 -3.27
N GLY A 36 -7.71 -5.08 -3.82
CA GLY A 36 -6.54 -4.81 -2.99
C GLY A 36 -6.71 -3.46 -2.28
N ILE A 37 -6.15 -3.34 -1.07
CA ILE A 37 -6.19 -2.05 -0.33
C ILE A 37 -5.54 -0.95 -1.17
N GLY A 38 -4.40 -1.25 -1.82
CA GLY A 38 -3.74 -0.33 -2.74
C GLY A 38 -4.61 0.05 -3.94
N ASP A 39 -5.33 -0.91 -4.53
CA ASP A 39 -6.22 -0.66 -5.68
C ASP A 39 -7.35 0.31 -5.30
N ILE A 40 -7.98 0.09 -4.15
CA ILE A 40 -9.04 0.96 -3.62
C ILE A 40 -8.51 2.38 -3.40
N LEU A 41 -7.33 2.52 -2.79
CA LEU A 41 -6.72 3.82 -2.53
C LEU A 41 -6.34 4.55 -3.82
N PHE A 42 -5.71 3.88 -4.78
CA PHE A 42 -5.37 4.50 -6.05
C PHE A 42 -6.60 4.84 -6.90
N ALA A 43 -7.61 3.96 -6.95
CA ALA A 43 -8.87 4.25 -7.62
C ALA A 43 -9.57 5.47 -6.99
N SER A 44 -9.58 5.56 -5.66
CA SER A 44 -10.10 6.75 -4.97
C SER A 44 -9.32 8.00 -5.35
N THR A 45 -7.99 7.92 -5.38
CA THR A 45 -7.11 9.03 -5.79
C THR A 45 -7.42 9.47 -7.22
N LEU A 46 -7.64 8.54 -8.15
CA LEU A 46 -8.03 8.83 -9.53
C LEU A 46 -9.39 9.55 -9.60
N VAL A 47 -10.40 9.11 -8.82
CA VAL A 47 -11.70 9.78 -8.73
C VAL A 47 -11.53 11.21 -8.20
N ARG A 48 -10.74 11.41 -7.13
CA ARG A 48 -10.51 12.73 -6.54
C ARG A 48 -9.69 13.66 -7.45
N ASN A 49 -8.84 13.10 -8.32
CA ASN A 49 -8.15 13.81 -9.39
C ASN A 49 -9.04 13.99 -10.66
N LYS A 50 -10.29 13.50 -10.66
CA LYS A 50 -11.22 13.54 -11.82
C LYS A 50 -10.68 12.84 -13.08
N LEU A 51 -9.88 11.79 -12.88
CA LEU A 51 -9.25 11.03 -13.97
C LEU A 51 -10.09 9.83 -14.43
N ILE A 52 -11.00 9.36 -13.59
CA ILE A 52 -11.94 8.27 -13.90
C ILE A 52 -13.35 8.63 -13.41
N LYS A 53 -14.36 8.01 -14.02
CA LYS A 53 -15.78 8.28 -13.75
C LYS A 53 -16.35 7.30 -12.72
N THR A 54 -17.27 7.78 -11.90
CA THR A 54 -18.09 6.98 -10.96
C THR A 54 -19.47 6.64 -11.56
N PRO A 55 -20.13 5.57 -11.11
CA PRO A 55 -19.71 4.64 -10.05
C PRO A 55 -18.55 3.73 -10.48
N LEU A 56 -17.72 3.33 -9.51
CA LEU A 56 -16.76 2.25 -9.67
C LEU A 56 -17.44 0.93 -9.31
N PHE A 57 -17.18 -0.11 -10.10
CA PHE A 57 -17.79 -1.41 -9.95
C PHE A 57 -16.84 -2.37 -9.24
N ILE A 58 -17.36 -3.13 -8.27
CA ILE A 58 -16.61 -4.13 -7.53
C ILE A 58 -17.29 -5.49 -7.66
N ASN A 59 -16.57 -6.46 -8.24
CA ASN A 59 -17.09 -7.82 -8.41
C ASN A 59 -16.91 -8.62 -7.10
N ILE A 60 -18.01 -8.95 -6.43
CA ILE A 60 -17.97 -9.69 -5.15
C ILE A 60 -17.45 -11.12 -5.30
N ARG A 61 -17.42 -11.67 -6.52
CA ARG A 61 -16.90 -13.02 -6.78
C ARG A 61 -15.42 -13.18 -6.43
N VAL A 62 -14.66 -12.08 -6.42
CA VAL A 62 -13.26 -12.06 -5.93
C VAL A 62 -13.13 -12.40 -4.44
N TYR A 63 -14.23 -12.57 -3.71
CA TYR A 63 -14.23 -13.03 -2.33
C TYR A 63 -14.90 -14.40 -2.15
N THR A 64 -15.77 -14.81 -3.07
CA THR A 64 -16.46 -16.11 -2.97
C THR A 64 -15.74 -17.22 -3.71
N ASP A 65 -15.08 -16.88 -4.83
CA ASP A 65 -14.57 -17.84 -5.80
C ASP A 65 -13.03 -17.73 -5.94
N ASN A 66 -12.39 -16.98 -5.05
CA ASN A 66 -11.01 -16.54 -5.19
C ASN A 66 -9.99 -17.65 -4.87
N PRO A 67 -9.08 -17.98 -5.81
CA PRO A 67 -8.06 -19.01 -5.62
C PRO A 67 -6.93 -18.63 -4.65
N TYR A 68 -6.78 -17.37 -4.26
CA TYR A 68 -5.68 -16.89 -3.41
C TYR A 68 -5.79 -17.32 -1.93
N GLN A 69 -6.90 -17.97 -1.52
CA GLN A 69 -7.14 -18.52 -0.18
C GLN A 69 -6.67 -17.57 0.94
N LEU A 70 -7.26 -16.37 1.00
CA LEU A 70 -7.07 -15.50 2.16
C LEU A 70 -7.50 -16.28 3.41
N THR A 71 -6.65 -16.28 4.44
CA THR A 71 -6.85 -16.97 5.71
C THR A 71 -8.17 -16.54 6.38
N ASP A 72 -8.54 -15.25 6.28
CA ASP A 72 -9.87 -14.76 6.65
C ASP A 72 -10.44 -13.79 5.60
N THR A 73 -11.20 -14.36 4.66
CA THR A 73 -11.85 -13.57 3.60
C THR A 73 -12.98 -12.68 4.14
N TYR A 74 -13.63 -13.05 5.25
CA TYR A 74 -14.71 -12.28 5.85
C TYR A 74 -14.17 -11.00 6.51
N ASN A 75 -13.13 -11.12 7.33
CA ASN A 75 -12.43 -9.96 7.91
C ASN A 75 -11.91 -9.04 6.79
N SER A 76 -11.32 -9.62 5.74
CA SER A 76 -10.84 -8.84 4.59
C SER A 76 -11.94 -8.04 3.89
N PHE A 77 -13.11 -8.64 3.70
CA PHE A 77 -14.25 -7.95 3.10
C PHE A 77 -14.78 -6.84 4.02
N CYS A 78 -14.96 -7.13 5.32
CA CYS A 78 -15.41 -6.14 6.31
C CYS A 78 -14.49 -4.92 6.37
N PHE A 79 -13.17 -5.13 6.39
CA PHE A 79 -12.19 -4.06 6.34
C PHE A 79 -12.36 -3.19 5.08
N LYS A 80 -12.54 -3.82 3.91
CA LYS A 80 -12.66 -3.11 2.63
C LYS A 80 -13.96 -2.33 2.54
N ILE A 81 -15.06 -2.84 3.08
CA ILE A 81 -16.31 -2.06 3.21
C ILE A 81 -16.06 -0.79 4.03
N LYS A 82 -15.46 -0.89 5.22
CA LYS A 82 -15.13 0.29 6.05
C LYS A 82 -14.22 1.28 5.30
N LEU A 83 -13.23 0.78 4.57
CA LEU A 83 -12.32 1.62 3.76
C LEU A 83 -13.08 2.33 2.63
N LEU A 84 -13.93 1.62 1.90
CA LEU A 84 -14.76 2.21 0.85
C LEU A 84 -15.70 3.28 1.43
N GLU A 85 -16.35 2.97 2.57
CA GLU A 85 -17.25 3.91 3.25
C GLU A 85 -16.54 5.18 3.70
N ARG A 86 -15.25 5.09 4.04
CA ARG A 86 -14.43 6.25 4.38
C ARG A 86 -14.06 7.09 3.15
N LEU A 87 -13.84 6.44 2.02
CA LEU A 87 -13.25 7.06 0.84
C LEU A 87 -14.28 7.59 -0.17
N PHE A 88 -15.46 6.98 -0.25
CA PHE A 88 -16.43 7.19 -1.31
C PHE A 88 -17.81 7.54 -0.78
N ASP A 89 -18.58 8.32 -1.52
CA ASP A 89 -20.00 8.53 -1.28
C ASP A 89 -20.83 7.33 -1.76
N SER A 90 -22.08 7.21 -1.29
CA SER A 90 -22.96 6.06 -1.56
C SER A 90 -23.13 5.73 -3.05
N GLN A 91 -23.21 6.76 -3.89
CA GLN A 91 -23.41 6.65 -5.34
C GLN A 91 -22.11 6.41 -6.13
N GLU A 92 -20.95 6.43 -5.47
CA GLU A 92 -19.66 6.30 -6.13
C GLU A 92 -19.20 4.84 -6.29
N ILE A 93 -19.83 3.89 -5.59
CA ILE A 93 -19.49 2.45 -5.64
C ILE A 93 -20.76 1.63 -5.91
N THR A 94 -20.62 0.65 -6.80
CA THR A 94 -21.65 -0.38 -7.04
C THR A 94 -21.02 -1.76 -6.98
N PHE A 95 -21.56 -2.63 -6.14
CA PHE A 95 -21.16 -4.04 -6.10
C PHE A 95 -21.96 -4.85 -7.12
N TYR A 96 -21.34 -5.86 -7.71
CA TYR A 96 -22.00 -6.79 -8.62
C TYR A 96 -21.40 -8.20 -8.51
N SER A 97 -22.03 -9.20 -9.12
CA SER A 97 -21.51 -10.58 -9.16
C SER A 97 -21.48 -11.11 -10.58
N HIS A 98 -20.27 -11.38 -11.08
CA HIS A 98 -20.07 -11.92 -12.42
C HIS A 98 -18.90 -12.93 -12.43
N SER A 99 -18.95 -13.94 -13.31
CA SER A 99 -17.90 -14.98 -13.39
C SER A 99 -16.54 -14.44 -13.85
N ASP A 100 -16.53 -13.37 -14.63
CA ASP A 100 -15.31 -12.65 -14.99
C ASP A 100 -14.82 -11.77 -13.82
N MET A 101 -13.98 -12.35 -12.97
CA MET A 101 -13.51 -11.76 -11.71
C MET A 101 -12.43 -10.68 -11.87
N TYR A 102 -11.70 -10.68 -12.98
CA TYR A 102 -10.43 -9.95 -13.09
C TYR A 102 -10.47 -8.76 -14.05
N TYR A 103 -11.64 -8.43 -14.60
CA TYR A 103 -11.78 -7.25 -15.43
C TYR A 103 -11.43 -5.98 -14.64
N SER A 104 -10.37 -5.30 -15.08
CA SER A 104 -9.85 -4.06 -14.52
C SER A 104 -9.17 -3.27 -15.63
N ASP A 105 -9.61 -2.04 -15.87
CA ASP A 105 -9.08 -1.19 -16.94
C ASP A 105 -8.55 0.16 -16.45
N TRP A 106 -8.71 0.45 -15.15
CA TRP A 106 -8.33 1.69 -14.50
C TRP A 106 -6.81 1.93 -14.35
N PRO A 107 -5.92 0.93 -14.22
CA PRO A 107 -4.50 1.18 -13.92
C PRO A 107 -3.78 2.03 -14.98
N LYS A 108 -4.25 2.03 -16.23
CA LYS A 108 -3.70 2.87 -17.32
C LYS A 108 -3.76 4.38 -17.03
N HIS A 109 -4.62 4.81 -16.10
CA HIS A 109 -4.80 6.20 -15.71
C HIS A 109 -3.83 6.67 -14.61
N LEU A 110 -3.11 5.74 -13.95
CA LEU A 110 -2.20 6.04 -12.84
C LEU A 110 -1.13 7.08 -13.18
N LYS A 111 -0.59 7.04 -14.40
CA LYS A 111 0.42 8.00 -14.90
C LYS A 111 -0.08 9.44 -14.93
N SER A 112 -1.39 9.66 -14.83
CA SER A 112 -2.00 10.99 -14.91
C SER A 112 -2.25 11.62 -13.55
N ILE A 113 -1.95 10.91 -12.45
CA ILE A 113 -2.09 11.44 -11.09
C ILE A 113 -1.06 12.54 -10.90
N THR A 114 -1.53 13.71 -10.46
CA THR A 114 -0.68 14.87 -10.09
C THR A 114 -0.85 15.25 -8.62
N ASN A 115 -2.03 15.01 -8.04
CA ASN A 115 -2.27 15.19 -6.62
C ASN A 115 -2.34 13.83 -5.90
N PHE A 116 -1.19 13.37 -5.40
CA PHE A 116 -1.10 12.14 -4.60
C PHE A 116 -1.74 12.29 -3.22
N SER A 117 -1.72 13.51 -2.65
CA SER A 117 -2.27 13.82 -1.32
C SER A 117 -3.80 13.94 -1.27
N ALA A 118 -4.50 13.60 -2.35
CA ALA A 118 -5.94 13.82 -2.50
C ALA A 118 -6.79 13.13 -1.42
N LEU A 119 -6.26 12.07 -0.79
CA LEU A 119 -6.96 11.30 0.24
C LEU A 119 -6.73 11.81 1.67
N ASN A 120 -5.84 12.79 1.90
CA ASN A 120 -5.50 13.22 3.26
C ASN A 120 -6.72 13.70 4.05
N LYS A 121 -7.70 14.32 3.38
CA LYS A 121 -8.94 14.81 4.00
C LYS A 121 -9.88 13.69 4.47
N SER A 122 -9.67 12.46 4.02
CA SER A 122 -10.48 11.29 4.40
C SER A 122 -9.96 10.62 5.67
N PHE A 123 -8.86 11.07 6.26
CA PHE A 123 -8.26 10.46 7.43
C PHE A 123 -7.94 11.51 8.50
N ASP A 124 -8.00 11.09 9.75
CA ASP A 124 -7.42 11.87 10.84
C ASP A 124 -5.91 11.60 10.83
N LEU A 125 -5.15 12.61 10.43
CA LEU A 125 -3.71 12.57 10.30
C LEU A 125 -3.02 13.35 11.42
N THR A 126 -3.67 13.44 12.59
CA THR A 126 -3.09 14.06 13.78
C THR A 126 -1.82 13.34 14.18
N ASN A 127 -0.72 14.09 14.33
CA ASN A 127 0.57 13.52 14.70
C ASN A 127 0.50 12.85 16.08
N LEU A 128 0.73 11.54 16.11
CA LEU A 128 0.71 10.72 17.32
C LEU A 128 2.09 10.65 18.00
N ILE A 129 3.16 11.04 17.31
CA ILE A 129 4.55 10.93 17.77
C ILE A 129 5.18 12.33 17.71
N PRO A 130 5.44 12.96 18.86
CA PRO A 130 5.77 14.40 18.90
C PRO A 130 7.14 14.75 18.32
N ASP A 131 8.06 13.79 18.28
CA ASP A 131 9.41 13.97 17.75
C ASP A 131 9.44 13.88 16.22
N ASP A 132 10.47 14.44 15.58
CA ASP A 132 10.74 14.16 14.17
C ASP A 132 11.19 12.70 14.00
N TYR A 133 10.62 12.02 12.99
CA TYR A 133 10.91 10.62 12.73
C TYR A 133 10.94 10.25 11.25
N ILE A 134 11.71 9.21 10.94
CA ILE A 134 11.71 8.50 9.66
C ILE A 134 11.17 7.09 9.87
N ILE A 135 10.58 6.50 8.83
CA ILE A 135 10.05 5.15 8.89
C ILE A 135 10.86 4.24 7.98
N PHE A 136 11.30 3.10 8.49
CA PHE A 136 11.68 1.96 7.68
C PHE A 136 10.52 0.96 7.64
N HIS A 137 10.01 0.69 6.44
CA HIS A 137 8.97 -0.32 6.25
C HIS A 137 9.60 -1.70 6.11
N THR A 138 9.03 -2.70 6.80
CA THR A 138 9.64 -4.04 6.87
C THR A 138 9.37 -4.91 5.64
N LYS A 139 8.24 -4.69 4.95
CA LYS A 139 7.78 -5.57 3.86
C LYS A 139 8.59 -5.35 2.58
N CYS A 140 8.97 -6.48 1.96
CA CYS A 140 9.62 -6.53 0.66
C CYS A 140 8.87 -7.45 -0.30
N ARG A 141 8.51 -6.90 -1.46
CA ARG A 141 8.00 -7.66 -2.59
C ARG A 141 8.70 -7.20 -3.85
N PHE A 142 9.36 -8.14 -4.50
CA PHE A 142 9.93 -8.01 -5.84
C PHE A 142 9.36 -9.10 -6.76
N THR A 143 10.04 -9.36 -7.88
CA THR A 143 9.79 -10.54 -8.70
C THR A 143 10.25 -11.81 -7.97
N SER A 144 9.70 -12.96 -8.35
CA SER A 144 9.98 -14.24 -7.67
C SER A 144 11.41 -14.77 -7.90
N ASP A 145 12.15 -14.21 -8.84
CA ASP A 145 13.55 -14.50 -9.15
C ASP A 145 14.53 -13.50 -8.53
N PHE A 146 14.05 -12.52 -7.77
CA PHE A 146 14.89 -11.50 -7.15
C PHE A 146 15.84 -12.09 -6.09
N ASN A 147 17.08 -11.57 -6.03
CA ASN A 147 18.09 -12.00 -5.06
C ASN A 147 17.85 -11.39 -3.67
N TYR A 148 16.90 -11.97 -2.93
CA TYR A 148 16.57 -11.53 -1.57
C TYR A 148 17.73 -11.69 -0.57
N GLU A 149 18.56 -12.73 -0.70
CA GLU A 149 19.72 -12.93 0.18
C GLU A 149 20.74 -11.79 0.02
N GLY A 150 21.04 -11.40 -1.22
CA GLY A 150 21.90 -10.27 -1.53
C GLY A 150 21.33 -8.95 -1.02
N LEU A 151 20.02 -8.74 -1.15
CA LEU A 151 19.34 -7.57 -0.58
C LEU A 151 19.48 -7.53 0.94
N LYS A 152 19.13 -8.62 1.64
CA LYS A 152 19.20 -8.71 3.10
C LYS A 152 20.62 -8.50 3.63
N HIS A 153 21.61 -9.10 2.98
CA HIS A 153 23.02 -8.88 3.32
C HIS A 153 23.40 -7.40 3.24
N ASN A 154 23.07 -6.72 2.15
CA ASN A 154 23.39 -5.31 1.95
C ASN A 154 22.58 -4.39 2.87
N MET A 155 21.31 -4.68 3.11
CA MET A 155 20.46 -3.98 4.09
C MET A 155 21.06 -4.08 5.49
N LYS A 156 21.52 -5.26 5.90
CA LYS A 156 22.17 -5.48 7.19
C LYS A 156 23.42 -4.62 7.36
N ILE A 157 24.28 -4.59 6.33
CA ILE A 157 25.49 -3.75 6.33
C ILE A 157 25.13 -2.27 6.42
N PHE A 158 24.14 -1.81 5.65
CA PHE A 158 23.68 -0.44 5.71
C PHE A 158 23.16 -0.07 7.11
N CYS A 159 22.25 -0.87 7.67
CA CYS A 159 21.63 -0.62 8.98
C CYS A 159 22.66 -0.60 10.12
N LYS A 160 23.69 -1.45 10.03
CA LYS A 160 24.82 -1.47 10.97
C LYS A 160 25.68 -0.21 10.97
N ASN A 161 25.58 0.66 9.98
CA ASN A 161 26.40 1.87 9.88
C ASN A 161 25.57 3.16 9.79
N PHE A 162 24.25 3.05 9.70
CA PHE A 162 23.37 4.21 9.54
C PHE A 162 23.12 4.91 10.89
N LYS A 163 23.26 6.24 10.89
CA LYS A 163 23.05 7.11 12.06
C LYS A 163 22.19 8.31 11.69
N THR A 164 21.27 8.67 12.57
CA THR A 164 20.38 9.82 12.38
C THR A 164 20.00 10.47 13.71
N ASN A 165 19.63 11.75 13.67
CA ASN A 165 19.00 12.44 14.81
C ASN A 165 17.50 12.20 14.90
N ASN A 166 16.87 11.75 13.82
CA ASN A 166 15.45 11.47 13.81
C ASN A 166 15.17 10.19 14.60
N THR A 167 14.01 10.09 15.23
CA THR A 167 13.54 8.77 15.68
C THR A 167 13.38 7.87 14.46
N ILE A 168 13.87 6.65 14.56
CA ILE A 168 13.59 5.60 13.57
C ILE A 168 12.36 4.84 14.04
N ILE A 169 11.35 4.78 13.20
CA ILE A 169 10.23 3.85 13.36
C ILE A 169 10.44 2.65 12.45
N ILE A 170 10.34 1.44 13.01
CA ILE A 170 10.19 0.22 12.21
C ILE A 170 8.70 -0.08 12.13
N LEU A 171 8.14 -0.12 10.91
CA LEU A 171 6.71 -0.28 10.68
C LEU A 171 6.42 -1.40 9.68
N GLY A 172 5.41 -2.23 9.96
CA GLY A 172 4.98 -3.33 9.10
C GLY A 172 5.05 -4.68 9.79
N GLU A 173 5.13 -5.76 9.01
CA GLU A 173 5.12 -7.12 9.52
C GLU A 173 6.52 -7.62 9.90
N ARG A 174 6.65 -8.37 10.99
CA ARG A 174 7.88 -9.08 11.38
C ARG A 174 8.13 -10.29 10.50
N GLN A 175 7.05 -11.00 10.18
CA GLN A 175 7.06 -12.20 9.36
C GLN A 175 5.91 -12.20 8.34
N MET A 176 6.12 -12.85 7.20
CA MET A 176 5.05 -13.09 6.24
C MET A 176 4.40 -14.45 6.52
N PRO A 177 3.06 -14.57 6.48
CA PRO A 177 2.39 -15.86 6.61
C PRO A 177 2.77 -16.78 5.45
N SER A 178 2.63 -18.09 5.64
CA SER A 178 2.77 -19.07 4.55
C SER A 178 1.41 -19.26 3.86
N ASN A 179 1.10 -18.38 2.90
CA ASN A 179 -0.11 -18.47 2.08
C ASN A 179 0.24 -18.47 0.59
N TYR A 180 -0.76 -18.66 -0.27
CA TYR A 180 -0.53 -18.71 -1.72
C TYR A 180 0.13 -17.42 -2.24
N GLU A 181 -0.37 -16.24 -1.86
CA GLU A 181 0.15 -14.96 -2.36
C GLU A 181 1.62 -14.77 -1.95
N THR A 182 1.94 -14.96 -0.67
CA THR A 182 3.30 -14.77 -0.16
C THR A 182 4.27 -15.77 -0.75
N THR A 183 3.82 -17.02 -0.97
CA THR A 183 4.64 -18.08 -1.57
C THR A 183 4.90 -17.81 -3.05
N VAL A 184 3.86 -17.52 -3.83
CA VAL A 184 3.96 -17.32 -5.28
C VAL A 184 4.75 -16.07 -5.62
N HIS A 185 4.53 -14.98 -4.89
CA HIS A 185 5.26 -13.72 -5.11
C HIS A 185 6.56 -13.63 -4.30
N LYS A 186 6.90 -14.67 -3.51
CA LYS A 186 8.04 -14.70 -2.58
C LYS A 186 8.15 -13.43 -1.74
N ILE A 187 7.01 -12.98 -1.21
CA ILE A 187 6.94 -11.80 -0.34
C ILE A 187 7.70 -12.13 0.96
N THR A 188 8.57 -11.22 1.40
CA THR A 188 9.36 -11.40 2.61
C THR A 188 9.44 -10.10 3.42
N THR A 189 10.18 -10.13 4.52
CA THR A 189 10.50 -8.97 5.36
C THR A 189 12.00 -8.77 5.44
N ILE A 190 12.39 -7.52 5.71
CA ILE A 190 13.76 -7.12 6.13
C ILE A 190 13.81 -6.75 7.62
N TYR A 191 12.81 -7.17 8.40
CA TYR A 191 12.65 -6.78 9.80
C TYR A 191 13.91 -7.08 10.63
N GLU A 192 14.46 -8.30 10.52
CA GLU A 192 15.67 -8.71 11.23
C GLU A 192 16.88 -7.85 10.88
N GLU A 193 17.02 -7.44 9.61
CA GLU A 193 18.07 -6.53 9.18
C GLU A 193 17.90 -5.13 9.78
N LEU A 194 16.65 -4.65 9.93
CA LEU A 194 16.35 -3.34 10.50
C LEU A 194 16.63 -3.27 12.01
N LEU A 195 16.62 -4.39 12.74
CA LEU A 195 16.97 -4.42 14.16
C LEU A 195 18.41 -3.93 14.42
N GLU A 196 19.30 -4.04 13.44
CA GLU A 196 20.67 -3.54 13.53
C GLU A 196 20.73 -2.01 13.65
N LEU A 197 19.67 -1.27 13.30
CA LEU A 197 19.60 0.18 13.47
C LEU A 197 19.70 0.59 14.95
N ASN A 198 19.30 -0.29 15.87
CA ASN A 198 19.38 -0.05 17.32
C ASN A 198 20.82 -0.05 17.84
N ASN A 199 21.75 -0.68 17.12
CA ASN A 199 23.14 -0.86 17.56
C ASN A 199 24.00 0.42 17.40
N ASN A 200 23.45 1.49 16.84
CA ASN A 200 24.19 2.70 16.42
C ASN A 200 23.85 3.97 17.21
N ASN A 201 23.34 3.85 18.44
CA ASN A 201 22.82 4.96 19.26
C ASN A 201 21.64 5.71 18.61
N ASN A 202 20.98 5.13 17.60
CA ASN A 202 19.74 5.69 17.08
C ASN A 202 18.61 5.48 18.11
N ARG A 203 17.68 6.42 18.19
CA ARG A 203 16.42 6.20 18.91
C ARG A 203 15.48 5.40 18.01
N VAL A 204 15.27 4.12 18.33
CA VAL A 204 14.41 3.22 17.56
C VAL A 204 13.11 2.93 18.31
N LEU A 205 11.97 3.13 17.64
CA LEU A 205 10.64 2.73 18.08
C LEU A 205 10.15 1.61 17.15
N ASP A 206 10.05 0.38 17.66
CA ASP A 206 9.50 -0.74 16.92
C ASP A 206 7.97 -0.78 17.04
N LEU A 207 7.28 -0.44 15.94
CA LEU A 207 5.83 -0.54 15.79
C LEU A 207 5.43 -1.70 14.88
N SER A 208 6.35 -2.63 14.61
CA SER A 208 6.03 -3.81 13.81
C SER A 208 5.03 -4.73 14.52
N ILE A 209 4.24 -5.43 13.70
CA ILE A 209 3.26 -6.43 14.11
C ILE A 209 3.69 -7.80 13.58
N ASP A 210 3.16 -8.88 14.14
CA ASP A 210 3.58 -10.22 13.73
C ASP A 210 3.24 -10.50 12.26
N ASN A 211 1.96 -10.34 11.88
CA ASN A 211 1.53 -10.31 10.48
C ASN A 211 0.20 -9.53 10.35
N VAL A 212 -0.06 -8.95 9.17
CA VAL A 212 -1.31 -8.20 8.89
C VAL A 212 -2.38 -9.07 8.22
N TYR A 213 -1.97 -10.15 7.57
CA TYR A 213 -2.80 -10.93 6.65
C TYR A 213 -3.92 -11.72 7.33
N ASP A 214 -3.75 -12.06 8.61
CA ASP A 214 -4.71 -12.89 9.35
C ASP A 214 -5.70 -12.07 10.19
N ASN A 215 -5.50 -10.75 10.33
CA ASN A 215 -6.32 -9.90 11.19
C ASN A 215 -6.27 -8.42 10.78
N LEU A 216 -6.90 -8.07 9.65
CA LEU A 216 -6.99 -6.67 9.24
C LEU A 216 -7.83 -5.88 10.24
N ASN A 217 -7.25 -4.79 10.74
CA ASN A 217 -7.88 -3.88 11.69
C ASN A 217 -7.92 -2.47 11.09
N PHE A 218 -9.13 -1.95 10.86
CA PHE A 218 -9.32 -0.68 10.16
C PHE A 218 -8.84 0.53 10.97
N GLU A 219 -9.02 0.45 12.29
CA GLU A 219 -8.62 1.50 13.22
C GLU A 219 -7.09 1.59 13.31
N ASN A 220 -6.38 0.45 13.34
CA ASN A 220 -4.92 0.41 13.25
C ASN A 220 -4.42 0.89 11.89
N PHE A 221 -5.07 0.49 10.79
CA PHE A 221 -4.74 1.04 9.47
C PHE A 221 -4.85 2.57 9.43
N CYS A 222 -5.89 3.16 10.03
CA CYS A 222 -6.02 4.62 10.13
C CYS A 222 -4.88 5.25 10.95
N LYS A 223 -4.46 4.61 12.06
CA LYS A 223 -3.30 5.07 12.84
C LYS A 223 -2.01 5.01 12.03
N ASP A 224 -1.79 3.92 11.29
CA ASP A 224 -0.65 3.76 10.41
C ASP A 224 -0.63 4.86 9.34
N MET A 225 -1.78 5.25 8.79
CA MET A 225 -1.84 6.36 7.82
C MET A 225 -1.40 7.69 8.46
N SER A 226 -1.79 7.96 9.71
CA SER A 226 -1.31 9.13 10.43
C SER A 226 0.20 9.08 10.66
N ILE A 227 0.74 7.92 11.05
CA ILE A 227 2.18 7.72 11.27
C ILE A 227 2.95 7.93 9.95
N ILE A 228 2.51 7.31 8.86
CA ILE A 228 3.10 7.44 7.52
C ILE A 228 3.06 8.89 7.03
N HIS A 229 1.93 9.57 7.23
CA HIS A 229 1.75 10.95 6.82
C HIS A 229 2.69 11.91 7.54
N ASN A 230 2.85 11.74 8.86
CA ASN A 230 3.62 12.66 9.67
C ASN A 230 5.13 12.40 9.63
N ALA A 231 5.57 11.23 9.15
CA ALA A 231 6.98 10.94 8.96
C ALA A 231 7.69 11.97 8.07
N LYS A 232 8.92 12.32 8.44
CA LYS A 232 9.82 13.11 7.58
C LYS A 232 10.08 12.38 6.27
N THR A 233 10.36 11.07 6.35
CA THR A 233 10.65 10.22 5.19
C THR A 233 10.16 8.79 5.42
N ASN A 234 9.49 8.21 4.42
CA ASN A 234 9.14 6.79 4.35
C ASN A 234 10.15 6.03 3.49
N ILE A 235 10.87 5.08 4.08
CA ILE A 235 11.92 4.30 3.41
C ILE A 235 11.35 2.92 3.08
N LEU A 236 11.35 2.60 1.79
CA LEU A 236 10.64 1.46 1.23
C LEU A 236 11.58 0.57 0.42
N VAL A 237 11.40 -0.73 0.56
CA VAL A 237 12.15 -1.75 -0.18
C VAL A 237 11.16 -2.68 -0.84
N GLY A 238 11.04 -2.60 -2.17
CA GLY A 238 10.05 -3.32 -2.95
C GLY A 238 8.70 -2.62 -3.03
N HIS A 239 7.74 -3.25 -3.71
CA HIS A 239 6.39 -2.72 -3.88
C HIS A 239 5.38 -3.41 -2.95
N GLY A 240 4.12 -2.97 -2.99
CA GLY A 240 3.02 -3.56 -2.19
C GLY A 240 2.22 -2.49 -1.45
N GLY A 241 1.44 -2.91 -0.45
CA GLY A 241 0.57 -2.00 0.31
C GLY A 241 1.35 -0.85 0.98
N GLN A 242 2.53 -1.13 1.53
CA GLN A 242 3.41 -0.14 2.14
C GLN A 242 3.89 0.93 1.14
N PHE A 243 4.17 0.51 -0.11
CA PHE A 243 4.48 1.43 -1.19
C PHE A 243 3.27 2.29 -1.54
N CYS A 244 2.10 1.69 -1.81
CA CYS A 244 0.87 2.42 -2.13
C CYS A 244 0.53 3.46 -1.04
N ASN A 245 0.57 3.05 0.22
CA ASN A 245 0.26 3.92 1.36
C ASN A 245 1.23 5.09 1.46
N SER A 246 2.54 4.85 1.35
CA SER A 246 3.54 5.92 1.50
C SER A 246 3.54 6.90 0.34
N ILE A 247 3.26 6.43 -0.89
CA ILE A 247 3.14 7.32 -2.05
C ILE A 247 1.91 8.23 -1.92
N LEU A 248 0.78 7.71 -1.42
CA LEU A 248 -0.48 8.46 -1.34
C LEU A 248 -0.60 9.35 -0.09
N PHE A 249 -0.05 8.93 1.05
CA PHE A 249 -0.19 9.64 2.32
C PHE A 249 1.09 10.30 2.82
N GLY A 250 2.26 9.75 2.47
CA GLY A 250 3.54 10.22 2.98
C GLY A 250 3.95 11.59 2.43
N LYS A 251 4.62 12.40 3.27
CA LYS A 251 5.23 13.67 2.84
C LYS A 251 6.42 13.44 1.91
N ASN A 252 7.33 12.54 2.29
CA ASN A 252 8.45 12.09 1.47
C ASN A 252 8.50 10.55 1.46
N ALA A 253 8.93 9.96 0.34
CA ALA A 253 9.25 8.55 0.23
C ALA A 253 10.53 8.31 -0.57
N ILE A 254 11.38 7.41 -0.09
CA ILE A 254 12.55 6.88 -0.80
C ILE A 254 12.30 5.40 -1.00
N SER A 255 12.19 4.94 -2.24
CA SER A 255 11.82 3.56 -2.57
C SER A 255 12.87 2.89 -3.44
N TYR A 256 13.28 1.69 -3.07
CA TYR A 256 14.05 0.80 -3.94
C TYR A 256 13.13 -0.22 -4.61
N LEU A 257 13.07 -0.23 -5.94
CA LEU A 257 12.22 -1.10 -6.76
C LEU A 257 13.03 -1.80 -7.86
N THR A 258 12.43 -2.76 -8.57
CA THR A 258 12.97 -3.27 -9.86
C THR A 258 12.10 -2.79 -11.02
N GLU A 259 12.71 -2.59 -12.20
CA GLU A 259 12.03 -2.05 -13.37
C GLU A 259 10.82 -2.89 -13.82
N GLY A 260 10.93 -4.22 -13.71
CA GLY A 260 9.87 -5.15 -14.11
C GLY A 260 8.55 -4.98 -13.34
N ILE A 261 8.58 -4.31 -12.19
CA ILE A 261 7.43 -4.14 -11.31
C ILE A 261 6.62 -2.90 -11.65
N LEU A 262 7.28 -1.81 -12.06
CA LEU A 262 6.57 -0.60 -12.52
C LEU A 262 5.80 -0.84 -13.82
N GLY A 263 6.22 -1.81 -14.63
CA GLY A 263 5.49 -2.19 -15.85
C GLY A 263 4.03 -2.59 -15.60
N GLY A 264 3.72 -3.13 -14.41
CA GLY A 264 2.35 -3.46 -13.99
C GLY A 264 1.59 -2.33 -13.30
N PHE A 265 2.28 -1.22 -12.97
CA PHE A 265 1.74 -0.11 -12.19
C PHE A 265 2.28 1.22 -12.73
N PRO A 266 1.70 1.75 -13.82
CA PRO A 266 2.31 2.82 -14.62
C PRO A 266 2.16 4.18 -13.94
N LEU A 267 2.87 4.41 -12.85
CA LEU A 267 3.04 5.72 -12.23
C LEU A 267 4.08 6.53 -13.00
N ASP A 268 3.88 7.85 -13.08
CA ASP A 268 4.87 8.75 -13.66
C ASP A 268 5.96 9.05 -12.63
N ILE A 269 7.18 8.53 -12.85
CA ILE A 269 8.32 8.71 -11.96
C ILE A 269 8.68 10.19 -11.82
N TYR A 270 8.59 10.97 -12.89
CA TYR A 270 8.91 12.39 -12.84
C TYR A 270 7.91 13.15 -11.98
N GLU A 271 6.63 12.79 -12.08
CA GLU A 271 5.59 13.39 -11.24
C GLU A 271 5.72 12.98 -9.77
N LEU A 272 6.14 11.73 -9.51
CA LEU A 272 6.48 11.27 -8.16
C LEU A 272 7.63 12.08 -7.56
N GLU A 273 8.72 12.28 -8.29
CA GLU A 273 9.88 13.04 -7.81
C GLU A 273 9.54 14.50 -7.48
N LYS A 274 8.67 15.15 -8.26
CA LYS A 274 8.16 16.50 -7.93
C LYS A 274 7.40 16.57 -6.60
N ASN A 275 6.86 15.43 -6.16
CA ASN A 275 6.11 15.29 -4.92
C ASN A 275 6.97 14.65 -3.81
N ASP A 276 8.29 14.78 -3.90
CA ASP A 276 9.27 14.20 -2.97
C ASP A 276 9.09 12.68 -2.79
N LYS A 277 8.80 11.98 -3.90
CA LYS A 277 8.71 10.52 -3.94
C LYS A 277 9.77 9.98 -4.90
N TYR A 278 10.90 9.56 -4.35
CA TYR A 278 12.05 9.10 -5.12
C TYR A 278 12.02 7.59 -5.32
N ILE A 279 12.21 7.14 -6.57
CA ILE A 279 12.30 5.73 -6.92
C ILE A 279 13.70 5.42 -7.46
N PHE A 280 14.32 4.40 -6.91
CA PHE A 280 15.64 3.92 -7.31
C PHE A 280 15.57 2.47 -7.77
N PHE A 281 16.28 2.17 -8.86
CA PHE A 281 16.51 0.81 -9.35
C PHE A 281 17.92 0.28 -9.02
N ASP A 282 18.73 1.12 -8.38
CA ASP A 282 20.06 0.79 -7.89
C ASP A 282 20.07 0.89 -6.36
N LEU A 283 20.39 -0.23 -5.70
CA LEU A 283 20.36 -0.34 -4.25
C LEU A 283 21.34 0.62 -3.55
N PHE A 284 22.49 0.91 -4.16
CA PHE A 284 23.49 1.80 -3.56
C PHE A 284 23.11 3.26 -3.75
N LYS A 285 22.50 3.63 -4.88
CA LYS A 285 21.90 4.96 -5.03
C LYS A 285 20.77 5.19 -4.03
N PHE A 286 19.94 4.17 -3.79
CA PHE A 286 18.93 4.18 -2.74
C PHE A 286 19.54 4.44 -1.36
N PHE A 287 20.59 3.71 -0.97
CA PHE A 287 21.29 3.95 0.30
C PHE A 287 21.92 5.34 0.40
N ASN A 288 22.50 5.84 -0.69
CA ASN A 288 23.08 7.18 -0.71
C ASN A 288 22.00 8.25 -0.52
N LYS A 289 20.83 8.10 -1.14
CA LYS A 289 19.72 9.05 -0.95
C LYS A 289 19.19 9.04 0.49
N ILE A 290 19.06 7.85 1.10
CA ILE A 290 18.71 7.79 2.53
C ILE A 290 19.75 8.53 3.36
N LYS A 291 21.04 8.35 3.04
CA LYS A 291 22.10 9.03 3.78
C LYS A 291 22.03 10.54 3.63
N GLU A 292 21.86 11.03 2.42
CA GLU A 292 21.74 12.45 2.09
C GLU A 292 20.59 13.12 2.85
N ASP A 293 19.40 12.49 2.85
CA ASP A 293 18.19 13.12 3.37
C ASP A 293 17.97 12.91 4.87
N CYS A 294 18.55 11.82 5.41
CA CYS A 294 18.19 11.32 6.73
C CYS A 294 19.37 11.16 7.69
N SER A 295 20.64 11.24 7.25
CA SER A 295 21.76 11.03 8.17
C SER A 295 22.01 12.22 9.08
N PHE A 296 22.77 11.95 10.14
CA PHE A 296 23.50 12.99 10.85
C PHE A 296 24.54 13.66 9.92
N CYS A 297 24.49 14.98 9.79
CA CYS A 297 25.65 15.76 9.38
C CYS A 297 26.42 16.10 10.66
N GLU A 298 27.65 15.61 10.80
CA GLU A 298 28.60 16.26 11.71
C GLU A 298 28.84 17.67 11.14
N GLU A 299 28.38 18.71 11.86
CA GLU A 299 28.97 20.04 11.75
C GLU A 299 30.33 20.07 12.46
#